data_AF-A0A956D142-F1
#
_entry.id   AF-A0A956D142-F1
#
_cell.length_a   1.000
_cell.length_b   1.000
_cell.length_c   1.000
_cell.angle_alpha   90.00
_cell.angle_beta   90.00
_cell.angle_gamma   90.00
#
_symmetry.space_group_name_H-M   'P 1'
#
loop_
_entity.id
_entity.type
_entity.pdbx_description
1 polymer ?
#
loop_
_entity_poly.entity_id
_entity_poly.type
_entity_poly.pdbx_seq_one_letter_code
_entity_poly.pdbx_strand_id
1 'polypeptide(L)'
;MTVEVCEECGGALGPSAEHPPCLCELAPVDVARPSLPEVKGTASEAKALRCPACGAFLESGVRRCGHCRVELASVRCWRCFALAFAGTEHCARCGARLGLEGDLGPTEMRCPGCDGDQLHTIDVGEHRIRECPACTGVFVDHPTLELLTHASEAEAGVRLRGGPAPQTLSVTDRVVYRKCPSCEKMMNRQNFGRSSGIIVDICKEHGVYFDAHELTAVLEFVASGGMAKSRERELEEAKAELSRRRLDALIEQKKAAQSGTNTMVAYGSSGALISALGGFDWWS
;
A
#
# COMPACT_ATOMS: atom_id res chain seq x y z
N MET A 1 -61.03 0.89 -0.19
CA MET A 1 -60.59 1.56 1.05
C MET A 1 -59.23 2.14 0.77
N THR A 2 -59.11 3.46 0.76
CA THR A 2 -57.83 4.16 0.57
C THR A 2 -57.03 4.01 1.87
N VAL A 3 -55.88 3.32 1.79
CA VAL A 3 -54.96 3.21 2.92
C VAL A 3 -54.21 4.53 3.01
N GLU A 4 -54.37 5.26 4.11
CA GLU A 4 -53.57 6.44 4.39
C GLU A 4 -52.15 5.98 4.74
N VAL A 5 -51.17 6.55 4.04
CA VAL A 5 -49.75 6.17 4.12
C VAL A 5 -48.98 7.31 4.76
N CYS A 6 -48.12 6.99 5.73
CA CYS A 6 -47.24 7.93 6.39
C CYS A 6 -46.23 8.52 5.37
N GLU A 7 -46.22 9.83 5.20
CA GLU A 7 -45.33 10.50 4.24
C GLU A 7 -43.84 10.48 4.64
N GLU A 8 -43.53 10.20 5.91
CA GLU A 8 -42.14 10.15 6.40
C GLU A 8 -41.47 8.78 6.19
N CYS A 9 -42.20 7.68 6.42
CA CYS A 9 -41.64 6.32 6.32
C CYS A 9 -42.30 5.42 5.27
N GLY A 10 -43.41 5.87 4.68
CA GLY A 10 -44.19 5.08 3.72
C GLY A 10 -45.02 3.94 4.33
N GLY A 11 -45.14 3.87 5.66
CA GLY A 11 -45.91 2.84 6.38
C GLY A 11 -47.41 3.15 6.50
N ALA A 12 -48.24 2.13 6.74
CA ALA A 12 -49.68 2.31 6.89
C ALA A 12 -50.03 2.99 8.23
N LEU A 13 -50.89 4.01 8.20
CA LEU A 13 -51.39 4.68 9.39
C LEU A 13 -52.54 3.86 9.99
N GLY A 14 -52.25 3.13 11.08
CA GLY A 14 -53.19 2.27 11.79
C GLY A 14 -53.01 0.77 11.48
N PRO A 15 -53.07 -0.11 12.50
CA PRO A 15 -52.89 -1.55 12.30
C PRO A 15 -54.12 -2.16 11.60
N SER A 16 -53.90 -2.98 10.57
CA SER A 16 -54.91 -3.87 10.00
C SER A 16 -54.39 -5.30 9.94
N ALA A 17 -55.27 -6.28 9.75
CA ALA A 17 -54.87 -7.69 9.67
C ALA A 17 -53.92 -8.00 8.49
N GLU A 18 -53.83 -7.11 7.50
CA GLU A 18 -53.07 -7.33 6.28
C GLU A 18 -51.79 -6.48 6.21
N HIS A 19 -51.64 -5.44 7.03
CA HIS A 19 -50.53 -4.47 6.90
C HIS A 19 -49.93 -4.14 8.29
N PRO A 20 -48.59 -4.19 8.44
CA PRO A 20 -47.93 -3.83 9.69
C PRO A 20 -48.12 -2.32 10.00
N PRO A 21 -48.18 -1.94 11.29
CA PRO A 21 -48.36 -0.55 11.68
C PRO A 21 -47.15 0.32 11.33
N CYS A 22 -47.36 1.64 11.32
CA CYS A 22 -46.34 2.63 10.99
C CYS A 22 -45.09 2.49 11.86
N LEU A 23 -43.91 2.49 11.22
CA LEU A 23 -42.64 2.37 11.91
C LEU A 23 -42.39 3.54 12.88
N CYS A 24 -42.94 4.72 12.57
CA CYS A 24 -42.85 5.91 13.43
C CYS A 24 -43.58 5.73 14.77
N GLU A 25 -44.61 4.87 14.84
CA GLU A 25 -45.29 4.55 16.10
C GLU A 25 -44.55 3.47 16.90
N LEU A 26 -43.93 2.50 16.21
CA LEU A 26 -43.19 1.41 16.86
C LEU A 26 -41.80 1.83 17.36
N ALA A 27 -41.17 2.79 16.68
CA ALA A 27 -39.85 3.31 17.01
C ALA A 27 -39.85 4.84 16.77
N PRO A 28 -40.48 5.62 17.66
CA PRO A 28 -40.46 7.08 17.54
C PRO A 28 -39.02 7.56 17.53
N VAL A 29 -38.61 8.19 16.43
CA VAL A 29 -37.30 8.80 16.33
C VAL A 29 -37.36 10.05 17.19
N ASP A 30 -36.79 10.00 18.39
CA ASP A 30 -36.66 11.19 19.23
C ASP A 30 -35.89 12.27 18.45
N VAL A 31 -36.64 13.25 17.93
CA VAL A 31 -36.09 14.48 17.31
C VAL A 31 -35.32 15.31 18.33
N ALA A 32 -35.49 15.01 19.62
CA ALA A 32 -34.58 15.38 20.70
C ALA A 32 -33.42 14.38 20.79
N ARG A 33 -32.70 14.16 19.68
CA ARG A 33 -31.37 13.57 19.76
C ARG A 33 -30.55 14.54 20.62
N PRO A 34 -30.03 14.16 21.80
CA PRO A 34 -28.96 14.96 22.37
C PRO A 34 -27.91 15.05 21.26
N SER A 35 -27.50 16.27 20.93
CA SER A 35 -26.40 16.52 19.99
C SER A 35 -25.35 15.45 20.27
N LEU A 36 -25.09 14.58 19.29
CA LEU A 36 -23.97 13.64 19.38
C LEU A 36 -22.80 14.48 19.90
N PRO A 37 -22.19 14.13 21.04
CA PRO A 37 -21.12 14.95 21.58
C PRO A 37 -20.12 15.18 20.45
N GLU A 38 -19.78 16.45 20.19
CA GLU A 38 -18.79 16.83 19.19
C GLU A 38 -17.63 15.85 19.29
N VAL A 39 -17.51 15.03 18.25
CA VAL A 39 -16.72 13.81 18.30
C VAL A 39 -15.26 14.22 18.42
N LYS A 40 -14.72 14.17 19.64
CA LYS A 40 -13.28 14.30 19.89
C LYS A 40 -12.61 12.98 19.49
N GLY A 41 -12.46 12.78 18.19
CA GLY A 41 -11.58 11.77 17.58
C GLY A 41 -10.72 12.44 16.52
N THR A 42 -9.46 12.03 16.40
CA THR A 42 -8.49 12.58 15.43
C THR A 42 -8.64 11.98 14.03
N ALA A 43 -9.44 10.93 13.87
CA ALA A 43 -9.61 10.21 12.61
C ALA A 43 -10.62 10.91 11.69
N SER A 44 -10.29 11.09 10.40
CA SER A 44 -11.27 11.58 9.42
C SER A 44 -12.46 10.62 9.33
N GLU A 45 -13.69 11.14 9.35
CA GLU A 45 -14.96 10.37 9.41
C GLU A 45 -15.05 9.20 8.39
N ALA A 46 -14.43 9.33 7.23
CA ALA A 46 -14.48 8.32 6.16
C ALA A 46 -13.66 7.03 6.44
N LYS A 47 -12.86 6.96 7.52
CA LYS A 47 -11.95 5.83 7.79
C LYS A 47 -11.94 5.36 9.24
N ALA A 48 -12.79 5.93 10.08
CA ALA A 48 -12.73 5.67 11.51
C ALA A 48 -13.45 4.35 11.85
N LEU A 49 -12.72 3.42 12.45
CA LEU A 49 -13.30 2.24 13.08
C LEU A 49 -13.95 2.65 14.41
N ARG A 50 -15.03 1.97 14.80
CA ARG A 50 -15.65 2.21 16.10
C ARG A 50 -15.10 1.25 17.14
N CYS A 51 -14.78 1.77 18.32
CA CYS A 51 -14.45 0.95 19.48
C CYS A 51 -15.63 0.02 19.79
N PRO A 52 -15.44 -1.31 19.86
CA PRO A 52 -16.53 -2.24 20.15
C PRO A 52 -17.10 -2.08 21.57
N ALA A 53 -16.34 -1.48 22.50
CA ALA A 53 -16.77 -1.29 23.89
C ALA A 53 -17.50 0.05 24.14
N CYS A 54 -17.07 1.15 23.52
CA CYS A 54 -17.62 2.49 23.81
C CYS A 54 -18.10 3.29 22.59
N GLY A 55 -17.92 2.76 21.38
CA GLY A 55 -18.36 3.42 20.14
C GLY A 55 -17.49 4.60 19.67
N ALA A 56 -16.43 4.97 20.40
CA ALA A 56 -15.49 6.01 20.01
C ALA A 56 -14.84 5.70 18.65
N PHE A 57 -14.61 6.74 17.87
CA PHE A 57 -13.94 6.64 16.57
C PHE A 57 -12.43 6.53 16.76
N LEU A 58 -11.83 5.55 16.09
CA LEU A 58 -10.44 5.17 16.22
C LEU A 58 -9.82 4.95 14.83
N GLU A 59 -8.52 5.22 14.74
CA GLU A 59 -7.73 4.86 13.57
C GLU A 59 -7.48 3.35 13.53
N SER A 60 -7.27 2.80 12.32
CA SER A 60 -6.89 1.40 12.16
C SER A 60 -5.51 1.14 12.77
N GLY A 61 -5.37 0.00 13.45
CA GLY A 61 -4.12 -0.38 14.12
C GLY A 61 -3.96 0.14 15.56
N VAL A 62 -4.86 0.99 16.06
CA VAL A 62 -4.88 1.38 17.48
C VAL A 62 -5.12 0.14 18.36
N ARG A 63 -4.20 -0.12 19.30
CA ARG A 63 -4.25 -1.29 20.19
C ARG A 63 -4.98 -1.04 21.50
N ARG A 64 -5.23 0.23 21.83
CA ARG A 64 -5.94 0.63 23.04
C ARG A 64 -6.78 1.86 22.76
N CYS A 65 -8.06 1.81 23.09
CA CYS A 65 -8.95 2.95 22.89
C CYS A 65 -8.50 4.15 23.73
N GLY A 66 -8.23 5.30 23.12
CA GLY A 66 -7.85 6.52 23.85
C GLY A 66 -8.96 7.05 24.77
N HIS A 67 -10.22 6.64 24.55
CA HIS A 67 -11.37 7.07 25.32
C HIS A 67 -11.66 6.15 26.52
N CYS A 68 -12.03 4.89 26.27
CA CYS A 68 -12.40 3.94 27.33
C CYS A 68 -11.25 3.03 27.79
N ARG A 69 -10.08 3.11 27.15
CA ARG A 69 -8.87 2.33 27.48
C ARG A 69 -8.97 0.82 27.31
N VAL A 70 -10.04 0.30 26.70
CA VAL A 70 -10.12 -1.12 26.34
C VAL A 70 -9.01 -1.50 25.38
N GLU A 71 -8.46 -2.70 25.54
CA GLU A 71 -7.54 -3.29 24.57
C GLU A 71 -8.31 -3.78 23.36
N LEU A 72 -7.76 -3.51 22.19
CA LEU A 72 -8.41 -3.76 20.91
C LEU A 72 -7.66 -4.87 20.19
N ALA A 73 -8.33 -6.00 20.04
CA ALA A 73 -7.91 -7.02 19.11
C ALA A 73 -8.28 -6.59 17.68
N SER A 74 -7.45 -6.96 16.71
CA SER A 74 -7.69 -6.70 15.30
C SER A 74 -7.86 -8.00 14.54
N VAL A 75 -8.77 -7.99 13.56
CA VAL A 75 -8.96 -9.06 12.58
C VAL A 75 -8.71 -8.51 11.19
N ARG A 76 -8.24 -9.36 10.28
CA ARG A 76 -7.95 -8.99 8.91
C ARG A 76 -9.10 -9.41 8.01
N CYS A 77 -9.64 -8.46 7.25
CA CYS A 77 -10.69 -8.76 6.29
C CYS A 77 -10.20 -9.74 5.21
N TRP A 78 -10.85 -10.88 5.05
CA TRP A 78 -10.54 -11.87 4.00
C TRP A 78 -10.57 -11.31 2.58
N ARG A 79 -11.44 -10.33 2.31
CA ARG A 79 -11.60 -9.76 0.97
C ARG A 79 -10.62 -8.63 0.67
N CYS A 80 -10.41 -7.75 1.65
CA CYS A 80 -9.65 -6.52 1.42
C CYS A 80 -8.33 -6.42 2.14
N PHE A 81 -8.03 -7.35 3.03
CA PHE A 81 -6.84 -7.39 3.87
C PHE A 81 -6.69 -6.18 4.78
N ALA A 82 -7.69 -5.28 4.87
CA ALA A 82 -7.68 -4.19 5.83
C ALA A 82 -7.93 -4.72 7.25
N LEU A 83 -7.32 -4.06 8.22
CA LEU A 83 -7.56 -4.35 9.64
C LEU A 83 -8.91 -3.76 10.07
N ALA A 84 -9.65 -4.56 10.82
CA ALA A 84 -10.85 -4.17 11.55
C ALA A 84 -10.70 -4.59 13.02
N PHE A 85 -11.52 -4.06 13.93
CA PHE A 85 -11.49 -4.53 15.31
C PHE A 85 -12.26 -5.84 15.45
N ALA A 86 -11.75 -6.75 16.27
CA ALA A 86 -12.48 -7.96 16.62
C ALA A 86 -13.87 -7.60 17.17
N GLY A 87 -14.89 -8.35 16.74
CA GLY A 87 -16.29 -8.09 17.08
C GLY A 87 -17.04 -7.17 16.11
N THR A 88 -16.38 -6.54 15.13
CA THR A 88 -17.11 -5.89 14.02
C THR A 88 -17.63 -6.92 13.04
N GLU A 89 -18.91 -6.87 12.68
CA GLU A 89 -19.51 -7.84 11.76
C GLU A 89 -19.13 -7.61 10.29
N HIS A 90 -18.88 -6.37 9.91
CA HIS A 90 -18.62 -5.97 8.53
C HIS A 90 -17.38 -5.08 8.44
N CYS A 91 -16.58 -5.29 7.41
CA CYS A 91 -15.43 -4.46 7.13
C CYS A 91 -15.89 -3.05 6.75
N ALA A 92 -15.48 -2.04 7.51
CA ALA A 92 -15.77 -0.64 7.21
C ALA A 92 -15.23 -0.16 5.84
N ARG A 93 -14.29 -0.90 5.26
CA ARG A 93 -13.64 -0.57 3.98
C ARG A 93 -14.36 -1.13 2.76
N CYS A 94 -14.67 -2.43 2.76
CA CYS A 94 -15.20 -3.11 1.58
C CYS A 94 -16.60 -3.71 1.79
N GLY A 95 -17.16 -3.61 2.99
CA GLY A 95 -18.47 -4.14 3.35
C GLY A 95 -18.55 -5.66 3.47
N ALA A 96 -17.46 -6.39 3.23
CA ALA A 96 -17.45 -7.84 3.41
C ALA A 96 -17.74 -8.18 4.88
N ARG A 97 -18.58 -9.19 5.10
CA ARG A 97 -18.78 -9.77 6.41
C ARG A 97 -17.44 -10.34 6.89
N LEU A 98 -17.04 -9.94 8.10
CA LEU A 98 -15.84 -10.43 8.75
C LEU A 98 -16.16 -11.79 9.37
N GLY A 99 -15.33 -12.78 9.08
CA GLY A 99 -15.46 -14.11 9.66
C GLY A 99 -14.77 -14.20 11.01
N LEU A 100 -14.85 -15.38 11.63
CA LEU A 100 -13.85 -15.82 12.60
C LEU A 100 -12.68 -16.38 11.78
N GLU A 101 -11.94 -15.52 11.07
CA GLU A 101 -10.66 -15.91 10.48
C GLU A 101 -9.77 -16.49 11.59
N GLY A 102 -9.21 -17.68 11.36
CA GLY A 102 -8.59 -18.48 12.41
C GLY A 102 -7.14 -18.08 12.64
N ASP A 103 -6.85 -17.59 13.84
CA ASP A 103 -5.49 -17.64 14.38
C ASP A 103 -5.15 -19.10 14.70
N LEU A 104 -4.29 -19.69 13.90
CA LEU A 104 -3.79 -21.07 14.07
C LEU A 104 -2.64 -21.14 15.08
N GLY A 105 -2.26 -20.02 15.69
CA GLY A 105 -1.30 -19.92 16.76
C GLY A 105 0.11 -19.57 16.30
N PRO A 106 1.04 -19.48 17.26
CA PRO A 106 2.41 -19.01 17.04
C PRO A 106 3.22 -19.99 16.19
N THR A 107 4.14 -19.42 15.44
CA THR A 107 5.15 -20.15 14.67
C THR A 107 6.53 -19.97 15.31
N GLU A 108 7.53 -20.72 14.82
CA GLU A 108 8.93 -20.53 15.22
C GLU A 108 9.54 -19.24 14.65
N MET A 109 8.86 -18.61 13.68
CA MET A 109 9.32 -17.39 13.02
C MET A 109 9.10 -16.17 13.93
N ARG A 110 10.15 -15.35 14.06
CA ARG A 110 10.08 -14.07 14.80
C ARG A 110 9.74 -12.92 13.88
N CYS A 111 8.94 -11.98 14.38
CA CYS A 111 8.54 -10.79 13.66
C CYS A 111 9.76 -9.90 13.37
N PRO A 112 10.05 -9.57 12.10
CA PRO A 112 11.15 -8.68 11.75
C PRO A 112 10.92 -7.20 12.10
N GLY A 113 9.67 -6.80 12.37
CA GLY A 113 9.28 -5.41 12.67
C GLY A 113 9.06 -5.09 14.15
N CYS A 114 9.04 -6.12 14.99
CA CYS A 114 8.91 -6.02 16.44
C CYS A 114 10.18 -6.57 17.10
N ASP A 115 10.34 -6.40 18.41
CA ASP A 115 11.48 -6.93 19.20
C ASP A 115 11.39 -8.46 19.42
N GLY A 116 11.09 -9.23 18.36
CA GLY A 116 11.20 -10.68 18.34
C GLY A 116 9.94 -11.49 18.72
N ASP A 117 8.76 -10.86 18.75
CA ASP A 117 7.47 -11.56 18.92
C ASP A 117 7.28 -12.69 17.89
N GLN A 118 6.60 -13.77 18.26
CA GLN A 118 6.32 -14.85 17.32
C GLN A 118 5.26 -14.41 16.32
N LEU A 119 5.51 -14.70 15.04
CA LEU A 119 4.48 -14.58 14.03
C LEU A 119 3.47 -15.71 14.22
N HIS A 120 2.19 -15.38 14.12
CA HIS A 120 1.09 -16.33 14.15
C HIS A 120 0.67 -16.71 12.74
N THR A 121 0.28 -17.96 12.53
CA THR A 121 -0.31 -18.36 11.25
C THR A 121 -1.79 -17.98 11.26
N ILE A 122 -2.21 -17.15 10.32
CA ILE A 122 -3.61 -16.70 10.20
C ILE A 122 -4.16 -17.18 8.86
N ASP A 123 -5.33 -17.80 8.90
CA ASP A 123 -6.11 -18.10 7.69
C ASP A 123 -6.99 -16.90 7.35
N VAL A 124 -6.78 -16.31 6.17
CA VAL A 124 -7.48 -15.10 5.68
C VAL A 124 -8.13 -15.46 4.35
N GLY A 125 -9.42 -15.82 4.40
CA GLY A 125 -10.10 -16.41 3.25
C GLY A 125 -9.49 -17.77 2.90
N GLU A 126 -9.02 -17.93 1.66
CA GLU A 126 -8.35 -19.15 1.19
C GLU A 126 -6.82 -19.07 1.34
N HIS A 127 -6.30 -17.97 1.88
CA HIS A 127 -4.87 -17.72 1.97
C HIS A 127 -4.37 -17.89 3.39
N ARG A 128 -3.16 -18.40 3.52
CA ARG A 128 -2.48 -18.54 4.81
C ARG A 128 -1.32 -17.56 4.88
N ILE A 129 -1.33 -16.68 5.86
CA ILE A 129 -0.30 -15.67 6.07
C ILE A 129 0.30 -15.79 7.47
N ARG A 130 1.45 -15.14 7.69
CA ARG A 130 2.04 -15.04 9.02
C ARG A 130 1.92 -13.61 9.52
N GLU A 131 1.18 -13.38 10.59
CA GLU A 131 0.91 -12.05 11.13
C GLU A 131 1.48 -11.90 12.55
N CYS A 132 2.09 -10.75 12.84
CA CYS A 132 2.51 -10.43 14.19
C CYS A 132 1.31 -9.95 15.04
N PRO A 133 0.98 -10.59 16.16
CA PRO A 133 -0.12 -10.14 17.01
C PRO A 133 0.16 -8.78 17.67
N ALA A 134 1.42 -8.34 17.77
CA ALA A 134 1.80 -7.06 18.38
C ALA A 134 1.75 -5.89 17.38
N CYS A 135 2.57 -5.93 16.31
CA CYS A 135 2.66 -4.86 15.32
C CYS A 135 1.73 -5.02 14.11
N THR A 136 0.99 -6.11 13.95
CA THR A 136 0.10 -6.40 12.79
C THR A 136 0.80 -6.46 11.42
N GLY A 137 2.13 -6.47 11.42
CA GLY A 137 2.94 -6.71 10.23
C GLY A 137 2.84 -8.16 9.77
N VAL A 138 2.98 -8.38 8.46
CA VAL A 138 2.68 -9.66 7.81
C VAL A 138 3.87 -10.14 7.02
N PHE A 139 4.18 -11.43 7.13
CA PHE A 139 5.07 -12.14 6.24
C PHE A 139 4.27 -13.10 5.34
N VAL A 140 4.41 -12.92 4.03
CA VAL A 140 3.71 -13.71 2.99
C VAL A 140 4.77 -14.39 2.13
N ASP A 141 4.63 -15.69 1.90
CA ASP A 141 5.52 -16.40 0.96
C ASP A 141 5.23 -16.02 -0.49
N HIS A 142 6.21 -16.26 -1.37
CA HIS A 142 6.11 -15.89 -2.78
C HIS A 142 4.89 -16.48 -3.50
N PRO A 143 4.59 -17.79 -3.37
CA PRO A 143 3.41 -18.36 -4.02
C PRO A 143 2.10 -17.73 -3.56
N THR A 144 1.95 -17.50 -2.25
CA THR A 144 0.74 -16.86 -1.70
C THR A 144 0.63 -15.41 -2.16
N LEU A 145 1.74 -14.67 -2.19
CA LEU A 145 1.74 -13.28 -2.67
C LEU A 145 1.37 -13.19 -4.15
N GLU A 146 1.89 -14.10 -4.99
CA GLU A 146 1.55 -14.19 -6.40
C GLU A 146 0.04 -14.41 -6.60
N LEU A 147 -0.55 -15.39 -5.88
CA LEU A 147 -1.99 -15.63 -5.90
C LEU A 147 -2.82 -14.40 -5.49
N LEU A 148 -2.43 -13.74 -4.40
CA LEU A 148 -3.09 -12.54 -3.91
C LEU A 148 -3.05 -11.40 -4.93
N THR A 149 -1.89 -11.19 -5.57
CA THR A 149 -1.75 -10.15 -6.58
C THR A 149 -2.56 -10.46 -7.84
N HIS A 150 -2.56 -11.70 -8.32
CA HIS A 150 -3.38 -12.10 -9.47
C HIS A 150 -4.88 -11.98 -9.20
N ALA A 151 -5.36 -12.43 -8.04
CA ALA A 151 -6.75 -12.24 -7.64
C ALA A 151 -7.11 -10.74 -7.61
N SER A 152 -6.20 -9.92 -7.07
CA SER A 152 -6.39 -8.47 -7.02
C SER A 152 -6.37 -7.79 -8.40
N GLU A 153 -5.59 -8.28 -9.36
CA GLU A 153 -5.61 -7.81 -10.75
C GLU A 153 -6.92 -8.19 -11.44
N ALA A 154 -7.44 -9.40 -11.19
CA ALA A 154 -8.72 -9.86 -11.75
C ALA A 154 -9.91 -9.04 -11.23
N GLU A 155 -9.83 -8.52 -10.00
CA GLU A 155 -10.82 -7.61 -9.42
C GLU A 155 -10.67 -6.14 -9.87
N ALA A 156 -9.71 -5.83 -10.76
CA ALA A 156 -9.45 -4.47 -11.19
C ALA A 156 -10.70 -3.83 -11.82
N GLY A 157 -11.18 -2.76 -11.20
CA GLY A 157 -12.38 -2.02 -11.64
C GLY A 157 -13.70 -2.47 -11.03
N VAL A 158 -13.78 -3.63 -10.37
CA VAL A 158 -14.98 -4.11 -9.66
C VAL A 158 -15.01 -3.63 -8.21
N ARG A 159 -13.84 -3.49 -7.60
CA ARG A 159 -13.73 -2.99 -6.22
C ARG A 159 -14.16 -1.53 -6.17
N LEU A 160 -15.20 -1.23 -5.37
CA LEU A 160 -15.62 0.14 -5.09
C LEU A 160 -14.38 0.97 -4.73
N ARG A 161 -14.06 1.95 -5.58
CA ARG A 161 -13.00 2.93 -5.38
C ARG A 161 -13.43 3.89 -4.26
N GLY A 162 -13.43 3.39 -3.02
CA GLY A 162 -13.85 4.16 -1.83
C GLY A 162 -12.71 4.64 -0.95
N GLY A 163 -11.45 4.34 -1.30
CA GLY A 163 -10.28 4.81 -0.57
C GLY A 163 -9.57 5.93 -1.33
N PRO A 164 -9.15 7.03 -0.68
CA PRO A 164 -8.11 7.90 -1.22
C PRO A 164 -6.91 7.05 -1.64
N ALA A 165 -6.15 7.53 -2.64
CA ALA A 165 -4.83 7.01 -3.00
C ALA A 165 -4.04 6.63 -1.73
N PRO A 166 -3.23 5.55 -1.76
CA PRO A 166 -2.44 5.14 -0.60
C PRO A 166 -1.76 6.39 -0.06
N GLN A 167 -2.23 6.85 1.10
CA GLN A 167 -1.54 7.93 1.78
C GLN A 167 -0.15 7.39 1.96
N THR A 168 0.85 8.17 1.55
CA THR A 168 2.25 7.91 1.80
C THR A 168 2.35 7.40 3.24
N LEU A 169 2.46 6.08 3.40
CA LEU A 169 2.56 5.46 4.70
C LEU A 169 3.76 6.15 5.32
N SER A 170 3.56 6.72 6.51
CA SER A 170 4.53 7.58 7.16
C SER A 170 5.90 6.94 7.00
N VAL A 171 6.77 7.59 6.22
CA VAL A 171 8.17 7.23 6.14
C VAL A 171 8.65 7.40 7.57
N THR A 172 8.74 6.31 8.31
CA THR A 172 9.47 6.31 9.56
C THR A 172 10.88 6.76 9.17
N ASP A 173 11.31 7.92 9.66
CA ASP A 173 12.59 8.58 9.32
C ASP A 173 13.84 7.69 9.56
N ARG A 174 13.66 6.49 10.12
CA ARG A 174 14.72 5.52 10.36
C ARG A 174 14.54 4.31 9.45
N VAL A 175 15.48 4.17 8.50
CA VAL A 175 15.65 2.95 7.71
C VAL A 175 16.14 1.84 8.64
N VAL A 176 15.28 0.85 8.91
CA VAL A 176 15.62 -0.35 9.68
C VAL A 176 15.72 -1.51 8.70
N TYR A 177 16.93 -2.06 8.54
CA TYR A 177 17.14 -3.27 7.76
C TYR A 177 16.75 -4.50 8.57
N ARG A 178 16.01 -5.41 7.94
CA ARG A 178 15.38 -6.55 8.62
C ARG A 178 15.94 -7.88 8.12
N LYS A 179 15.97 -8.87 9.02
CA LYS A 179 16.33 -10.25 8.69
C LYS A 179 15.09 -11.04 8.29
N CYS A 180 15.25 -11.96 7.35
CA CYS A 180 14.18 -12.87 6.96
C CYS A 180 13.83 -13.79 8.15
N PRO A 181 12.54 -13.92 8.50
CA PRO A 181 12.13 -14.78 9.62
C PRO A 181 12.39 -16.27 9.38
N SER A 182 12.60 -16.68 8.12
CA SER A 182 12.82 -18.09 7.75
C SER A 182 14.29 -18.47 7.59
N CYS A 183 15.14 -17.60 7.06
CA CYS A 183 16.56 -17.92 6.81
C CYS A 183 17.57 -16.94 7.42
N GLU A 184 17.09 -15.94 8.15
CA GLU A 184 17.88 -14.93 8.86
C GLU A 184 18.80 -14.06 7.98
N LYS A 185 18.81 -14.25 6.66
CA LYS A 185 19.48 -13.38 5.70
C LYS A 185 18.81 -12.01 5.66
N MET A 186 19.60 -10.96 5.40
CA MET A 186 19.07 -9.60 5.26
C MET A 186 18.08 -9.51 4.08
N MET A 187 16.92 -8.94 4.32
CA MET A 187 15.90 -8.68 3.30
C MET A 187 16.23 -7.40 2.53
N ASN A 188 15.87 -7.39 1.24
CA ASN A 188 16.08 -6.25 0.38
C ASN A 188 14.87 -5.31 0.43
N ARG A 189 15.06 -4.13 1.00
CA ARG A 189 14.05 -3.08 1.10
C ARG A 189 13.84 -2.43 -0.27
N GLN A 190 12.64 -2.54 -0.84
CA GLN A 190 12.33 -2.07 -2.19
C GLN A 190 10.96 -1.41 -2.26
N ASN A 191 10.80 -0.42 -3.14
CA ASN A 191 9.49 0.11 -3.49
C ASN A 191 8.72 -0.93 -4.31
N PHE A 192 7.54 -1.33 -3.84
CA PHE A 192 6.71 -2.32 -4.51
C PHE A 192 6.30 -1.80 -5.91
N GLY A 193 6.48 -2.62 -6.93
CA GLY A 193 6.24 -2.19 -8.32
C GLY A 193 7.07 -0.96 -8.74
N ARG A 194 8.16 -0.64 -8.03
CA ARG A 194 9.15 0.43 -8.30
C ARG A 194 8.63 1.87 -8.24
N SER A 195 7.31 2.09 -8.26
CA SER A 195 6.69 3.42 -8.24
C SER A 195 5.47 3.55 -7.32
N SER A 196 5.07 2.50 -6.59
CA SER A 196 3.87 2.54 -5.73
C SER A 196 4.02 3.47 -4.52
N GLY A 197 5.26 3.69 -4.06
CA GLY A 197 5.54 4.42 -2.82
C GLY A 197 5.41 3.55 -1.56
N ILE A 198 5.11 2.25 -1.72
CA ILE A 198 4.97 1.29 -0.63
C ILE A 198 6.29 0.53 -0.50
N ILE A 199 6.90 0.53 0.69
CA ILE A 199 8.24 -0.02 0.87
C ILE A 199 8.15 -1.39 1.52
N VAL A 200 8.55 -2.43 0.80
CA VAL A 200 8.47 -3.83 1.27
C VAL A 200 9.86 -4.40 1.49
N ASP A 201 9.99 -5.34 2.42
CA ASP A 201 11.25 -6.04 2.69
C ASP A 201 11.21 -7.45 2.09
N ILE A 202 12.04 -7.70 1.08
CA ILE A 202 11.98 -8.92 0.25
C ILE A 202 13.11 -9.89 0.59
N CYS A 203 12.77 -11.11 1.00
CA CYS A 203 13.67 -12.26 0.94
C CYS A 203 13.51 -12.95 -0.42
N LYS A 204 14.58 -13.10 -1.19
CA LYS A 204 14.53 -13.73 -2.52
C LYS A 204 14.01 -15.17 -2.49
N GLU A 205 14.25 -15.91 -1.41
CA GLU A 205 13.94 -17.33 -1.31
C GLU A 205 12.56 -17.58 -0.69
N HIS A 206 12.21 -16.86 0.38
CA HIS A 206 11.10 -17.29 1.25
C HIS A 206 9.83 -16.44 1.12
N GLY A 207 9.94 -15.14 0.87
CA GLY A 207 8.77 -14.27 0.84
C GLY A 207 9.05 -12.80 1.10
N VAL A 208 7.99 -12.07 1.37
CA VAL A 208 7.97 -10.61 1.54
C VAL A 208 7.34 -10.27 2.88
N TYR A 209 7.99 -9.35 3.59
CA TYR A 209 7.45 -8.75 4.80
C TYR A 209 6.82 -7.38 4.48
N PHE A 210 5.67 -7.14 5.11
CA PHE A 210 4.86 -5.93 5.03
C PHE A 210 4.66 -5.38 6.43
N ASP A 211 4.95 -4.09 6.64
CA ASP A 211 4.54 -3.38 7.85
C ASP A 211 3.01 -3.26 7.92
N ALA A 212 2.52 -2.76 9.06
CA ALA A 212 1.09 -2.55 9.28
C ALA A 212 0.47 -1.76 8.11
N HIS A 213 -0.61 -2.31 7.53
CA HIS A 213 -1.37 -1.76 6.39
C HIS A 213 -0.69 -1.82 5.01
N GLU A 214 0.59 -2.19 4.89
CA GLU A 214 1.29 -2.21 3.59
C GLU A 214 0.75 -3.27 2.64
N LEU A 215 0.42 -4.47 3.13
CA LEU A 215 -0.18 -5.52 2.29
C LEU A 215 -1.49 -5.05 1.66
N THR A 216 -2.35 -4.41 2.46
CA THR A 216 -3.61 -3.81 1.98
C THR A 216 -3.34 -2.78 0.88
N ALA A 217 -2.36 -1.89 1.10
CA ALA A 217 -1.98 -0.86 0.13
C ALA A 217 -1.43 -1.46 -1.17
N VAL A 218 -0.64 -2.54 -1.09
CA VAL A 218 -0.12 -3.25 -2.26
C VAL A 218 -1.25 -3.85 -3.09
N LEU A 219 -2.19 -4.56 -2.46
CA LEU A 219 -3.33 -5.14 -3.19
C LEU A 219 -4.19 -4.04 -3.83
N GLU A 220 -4.37 -2.89 -3.16
CA GLU A 220 -5.06 -1.76 -3.77
C GLU A 220 -4.32 -1.17 -4.97
N PHE A 221 -3.00 -1.00 -4.85
CA PHE A 221 -2.17 -0.53 -5.96
C PHE A 221 -2.33 -1.45 -7.16
N VAL A 222 -2.28 -2.77 -6.93
CA VAL A 222 -2.48 -3.80 -7.96
C VAL A 222 -3.89 -3.72 -8.57
N ALA A 223 -4.95 -3.73 -7.75
CA ALA A 223 -6.34 -3.59 -8.21
C ALA A 223 -6.62 -2.29 -8.97
N SER A 224 -5.87 -1.22 -8.70
CA SER A 224 -6.00 0.05 -9.41
C SER A 224 -5.35 0.06 -10.81
N GLY A 225 -4.71 -1.05 -11.22
CA GLY A 225 -3.90 -1.16 -12.41
C GLY A 225 -2.51 -0.52 -12.27
N GLY A 226 -2.04 -0.32 -11.03
CA GLY A 226 -0.77 0.35 -10.72
C GLY A 226 0.43 -0.34 -11.36
N MET A 227 0.41 -1.67 -11.45
CA MET A 227 1.48 -2.45 -12.09
C MET A 227 1.62 -2.14 -13.59
N ALA A 228 0.51 -1.99 -14.31
CA ALA A 228 0.53 -1.61 -15.73
C ALA A 228 1.05 -0.17 -15.92
N LYS A 229 0.56 0.77 -15.12
CA LYS A 229 1.00 2.18 -15.14
C LYS A 229 2.48 2.33 -14.79
N SER A 230 2.98 1.54 -13.84
CA SER A 230 4.39 1.55 -13.48
C SER A 230 5.27 1.10 -14.64
N ARG A 231 4.90 -0.01 -15.31
CA ARG A 231 5.61 -0.51 -16.50
C ARG A 231 5.63 0.53 -17.63
N GLU A 232 4.51 1.19 -17.89
CA GLU A 232 4.43 2.25 -18.90
C GLU A 232 5.36 3.43 -18.58
N ARG A 233 5.33 3.90 -17.32
CA ARG A 233 6.20 4.97 -16.86
C ARG A 233 7.68 4.62 -16.97
N GLU A 234 8.07 3.39 -16.59
CA GLU A 234 9.44 2.93 -16.72
C GLU A 234 9.93 2.88 -18.17
N LEU A 235 9.06 2.45 -19.09
CA LEU A 235 9.38 2.46 -20.52
C LEU A 235 9.58 3.88 -21.04
N GLU A 236 8.73 4.83 -20.64
CA GLU A 236 8.88 6.24 -21.02
C GLU A 236 10.15 6.85 -20.43
N GLU A 237 10.46 6.60 -19.15
CA GLU A 237 11.70 7.04 -18.51
C GLU A 237 12.95 6.45 -19.19
N ALA A 238 12.92 5.16 -19.54
CA ALA A 238 14.01 4.50 -20.26
C ALA A 238 14.21 5.10 -21.68
N LYS A 239 13.12 5.40 -22.40
CA LYS A 239 13.19 6.07 -23.71
C LYS A 239 13.74 7.49 -23.60
N ALA A 240 13.33 8.24 -22.57
CA ALA A 240 13.80 9.59 -22.32
C ALA A 240 15.31 9.60 -21.98
N GLU A 241 15.75 8.67 -21.13
CA GLU A 241 17.16 8.49 -20.80
C GLU A 241 18.01 8.17 -22.04
N LEU A 242 17.53 7.25 -22.88
CA LEU A 242 18.24 6.85 -24.10
C LEU A 242 18.30 7.99 -25.13
N SER A 243 17.22 8.78 -25.23
CA SER A 243 17.19 9.99 -26.06
C SER A 243 18.18 11.05 -25.57
N ARG A 244 18.27 11.28 -24.25
CA ARG A 244 19.23 12.21 -23.65
C ARG A 244 20.67 11.78 -23.94
N ARG A 245 21.00 10.51 -23.71
CA ARG A 245 22.34 9.96 -24.00
C ARG A 245 22.74 10.09 -25.47
N ARG A 246 21.79 9.90 -26.40
CA ARG A 246 22.02 10.11 -27.84
C ARG A 246 22.32 11.57 -28.16
N LEU A 247 21.56 12.50 -27.58
CA LEU A 247 21.80 13.93 -27.77
C LEU A 247 23.17 14.34 -27.23
N ASP A 248 23.53 13.88 -26.02
CA ASP A 248 24.83 14.16 -25.41
C ASP A 248 25.98 13.64 -26.27
N ALA A 249 25.88 12.41 -26.79
CA ALA A 249 26.87 11.84 -27.70
C ALA A 249 27.01 12.63 -29.01
N LEU A 250 25.89 13.12 -29.58
CA LEU A 250 25.91 13.96 -30.77
C LEU A 250 26.55 15.33 -30.52
N ILE A 251 26.29 15.93 -29.34
CA ILE A 251 26.92 17.17 -28.92
C ILE A 251 28.44 16.98 -28.80
N GLU A 252 28.88 15.89 -28.17
CA GLU A 252 30.29 15.59 -27.98
C GLU A 252 31.02 15.33 -29.30
N GLN A 253 30.39 14.58 -30.21
CA GLN A 253 30.93 14.36 -31.56
C GLN A 253 31.11 15.68 -32.34
N LYS A 254 30.14 16.60 -32.25
CA LYS A 254 30.25 17.93 -32.89
C LYS A 254 31.39 18.76 -32.29
N LYS A 255 31.56 18.74 -30.97
CA LYS A 255 32.69 19.42 -30.30
C LYS A 255 34.04 18.86 -30.74
N ALA A 256 34.17 17.53 -30.80
CA ALA A 256 35.39 16.87 -31.26
C ALA A 256 35.74 17.26 -32.70
N ALA A 257 34.75 17.26 -33.60
CA ALA A 257 34.91 17.66 -35.01
C ALA A 257 35.35 19.13 -35.16
N GLN A 258 34.80 20.05 -34.35
CA GLN A 258 35.19 21.46 -34.35
C GLN A 258 36.59 21.72 -33.77
N SER A 259 37.05 20.90 -32.82
CA SER A 259 38.43 20.99 -32.33
C SER A 259 39.45 20.49 -33.36
N GLY A 260 39.08 19.46 -34.14
CA GLY A 260 39.93 18.90 -35.20
C GLY A 260 40.08 19.82 -36.43
N THR A 261 39.05 20.61 -36.76
CA THR A 261 39.14 21.60 -37.85
C THR A 261 39.98 22.81 -37.47
N ASN A 262 40.03 23.22 -36.19
CA ASN A 262 40.88 24.33 -35.74
C ASN A 262 42.38 23.99 -35.77
N THR A 263 42.77 22.71 -35.70
CA THR A 263 44.17 22.28 -35.78
C THR A 263 44.71 22.25 -37.22
N MET A 264 43.84 22.17 -38.24
CA MET A 264 44.27 22.08 -39.66
C MET A 264 44.38 23.45 -40.35
N VAL A 265 43.88 24.54 -39.75
CA VAL A 265 44.04 25.93 -40.28
C VAL A 265 45.32 26.60 -39.76
N ALA A 266 46.10 25.96 -38.88
CA ALA A 266 47.32 26.51 -38.29
C ALA A 266 48.64 26.15 -39.03
N TYR A 267 48.60 25.36 -40.11
CA TYR A 267 49.77 25.07 -40.95
C TYR A 267 49.54 25.55 -42.38
N GLY A 268 49.60 26.87 -42.56
CA GLY A 268 49.45 27.52 -43.86
C GLY A 268 50.08 28.90 -43.88
N SER A 269 51.33 29.03 -43.41
CA SER A 269 52.14 30.23 -43.65
C SER A 269 53.61 29.98 -43.29
N SER A 270 54.48 30.30 -44.25
CA SER A 270 55.92 30.55 -44.13
C SER A 270 56.85 29.34 -44.08
N GLY A 271 57.58 29.16 -45.18
CA GLY A 271 58.65 28.18 -45.31
C GLY A 271 59.92 28.56 -44.56
N ALA A 272 60.69 27.54 -44.20
CA ALA A 272 62.14 27.58 -44.11
C ALA A 272 62.64 26.13 -44.07
N LEU A 273 63.53 25.80 -45.01
CA LEU A 273 64.33 24.59 -45.02
C LEU A 273 65.33 24.64 -43.86
N ILE A 274 65.25 23.71 -42.90
CA ILE A 274 66.39 23.36 -42.04
C ILE A 274 66.46 21.84 -41.91
N SER A 275 67.50 21.28 -42.52
CA SER A 275 68.01 19.95 -42.27
C SER A 275 68.68 19.90 -40.90
N ALA A 276 68.41 18.88 -40.08
CA ALA A 276 69.38 18.40 -39.09
C ALA A 276 69.03 16.99 -38.60
N LEU A 277 70.07 16.17 -38.59
CA LEU A 277 70.16 14.80 -38.13
C LEU A 277 70.00 14.70 -36.60
N GLY A 278 69.52 13.55 -36.12
CA GLY A 278 69.67 13.16 -34.72
C GLY A 278 68.54 12.27 -34.23
N GLY A 279 68.69 10.95 -34.41
CA GLY A 279 67.85 9.97 -33.73
C GLY A 279 68.23 9.86 -32.25
N PHE A 280 67.29 9.42 -31.40
CA PHE A 280 67.58 8.79 -30.11
C PHE A 280 66.33 8.04 -29.61
N ASP A 281 66.40 6.71 -29.61
CA ASP A 281 65.46 5.75 -29.01
C ASP A 281 65.67 5.66 -27.49
N TRP A 282 64.60 5.67 -26.68
CA TRP A 282 64.62 5.10 -25.31
C TRP A 282 63.26 4.48 -24.95
N TRP A 283 63.21 3.14 -24.97
CA TRP A 283 62.23 2.31 -24.26
C TRP A 283 62.60 2.22 -22.77
N SER A 284 61.60 2.18 -21.90
CA SER A 284 61.50 1.31 -20.70
C SER A 284 60.05 1.20 -20.28
#